data_AF-A0A1B7VNI2-F1
#
_entry.id   AF-A0A1B7VNI2-F1
#
_cell.length_a   1.000
_cell.length_b   1.000
_cell.length_c   1.000
_cell.angle_alpha   90.00
_cell.angle_beta   90.00
_cell.angle_gamma   90.00
#
_symmetry.space_group_name_H-M   'P 1'
#
loop_
_entity.id
_entity.type
_entity.pdbx_description
1 polymer ?
#
loop_
_entity_poly.entity_id
_entity_poly.type
_entity_poly.pdbx_seq_one_letter_code
_entity_poly.pdbx_strand_id
1 'polypeptide(L)'
;MNNPIAKRLEQYTVKKSQEVLIVTIEIDNEPDKIAVFKGFSSSLMRPTAYDPDVPVLPNTATIITIDRIASPYNPDSPRYLQQNISWEDMQVLLSEMGI
;
A
#
# COMPACT_ATOMS: atom_id res chain seq x y z
N MET A 1 -20.83 1.90 0.57
CA MET A 1 -19.82 2.95 0.31
C MET A 1 -18.54 2.24 -0.07
N ASN A 2 -18.16 2.21 -1.35
CA ASN A 2 -16.89 1.60 -1.76
C ASN A 2 -15.76 2.50 -1.24
N ASN A 3 -15.12 2.08 -0.14
CA ASN A 3 -13.96 2.80 0.37
C ASN A 3 -12.80 2.55 -0.61
N PRO A 4 -12.13 3.59 -1.15
CA PRO A 4 -11.01 3.40 -2.08
C PRO A 4 -9.97 2.46 -1.49
N ILE A 5 -9.36 1.61 -2.33
CA ILE A 5 -8.36 0.61 -1.91
C ILE A 5 -7.26 1.26 -1.05
N ALA A 6 -6.79 2.44 -1.46
CA ALA A 6 -5.81 3.25 -0.73
C ALA A 6 -6.24 3.48 0.73
N LYS A 7 -7.49 3.89 0.95
CA LYS A 7 -8.02 4.18 2.29
C LYS A 7 -8.04 2.95 3.19
N ARG A 8 -8.34 1.78 2.62
CA ARG A 8 -8.34 0.51 3.39
C ARG A 8 -6.91 0.13 3.81
N LEU A 9 -5.94 0.29 2.92
CA LEU A 9 -4.52 0.05 3.22
C LEU A 9 -3.96 1.08 4.22
N GLU A 10 -4.36 2.35 4.10
CA GLU A 10 -4.03 3.41 5.06
C GLU A 10 -4.58 3.07 6.44
N GLN A 11 -5.87 2.70 6.54
CA GLN A 11 -6.49 2.27 7.80
C GLN A 11 -5.80 1.06 8.41
N TYR A 12 -5.36 0.11 7.58
CA TYR A 12 -4.58 -1.03 8.03
C TYR A 12 -3.29 -0.58 8.73
N THR A 13 -2.50 0.28 8.10
CA THR A 13 -1.22 0.74 8.66
C THR A 13 -1.36 1.69 9.84
N VAL A 14 -2.53 2.34 10.01
CA VAL A 14 -2.87 3.03 11.26
C VAL A 14 -3.03 2.01 12.40
N LYS A 15 -3.76 0.91 12.17
CA LYS A 15 -3.96 -0.16 13.17
C LYS A 15 -2.70 -1.02 13.38
N LYS A 16 -1.88 -1.21 12.36
CA LYS A 16 -0.58 -1.90 12.37
C LYS A 16 0.56 -0.91 12.19
N SER A 17 0.72 0.03 13.12
CA SER A 17 1.71 1.11 13.03
C SER A 17 3.18 0.68 13.07
N GLN A 18 3.43 -0.62 13.29
CA GLN A 18 4.75 -1.27 13.22
C GLN A 18 5.01 -1.93 11.85
N GLU A 19 4.10 -1.77 10.89
CA GLU A 19 4.20 -2.35 9.55
C GLU A 19 4.17 -1.25 8.49
N VAL A 20 4.97 -1.43 7.45
CA VAL A 20 4.96 -0.68 6.20
C VAL A 20 4.47 -1.62 5.12
N LEU A 21 3.51 -1.17 4.31
CA LEU A 21 3.11 -1.90 3.12
C LEU A 21 3.86 -1.34 1.92
N ILE A 22 4.44 -2.21 1.10
CA ILE A 22 4.89 -1.87 -0.24
C ILE A 22 3.93 -2.51 -1.22
N VAL A 23 3.16 -1.69 -1.91
CA VAL A 23 2.15 -2.11 -2.88
C VAL A 23 2.75 -1.94 -4.26
N THR A 24 3.01 -3.05 -4.95
CA THR A 24 3.39 -3.02 -6.36
C THR A 24 2.13 -2.93 -7.19
N ILE A 25 2.04 -1.91 -8.03
CA ILE A 25 0.89 -1.64 -8.87
C ILE A 25 1.30 -1.45 -10.32
N GLU A 26 0.33 -1.53 -11.20
CA GLU A 26 0.44 -1.14 -12.59
C GLU A 26 -0.64 -0.10 -12.92
N ILE A 27 -0.21 1.02 -13.51
CA ILE A 27 -1.07 2.09 -14.00
C ILE A 27 -0.75 2.27 -15.48
N ASP A 28 -1.72 2.06 -16.38
CA ASP A 28 -1.54 2.22 -17.83
C ASP A 28 -0.34 1.41 -18.40
N ASN A 29 -0.10 0.21 -17.87
CA ASN A 29 1.06 -0.67 -18.18
C ASN A 29 2.42 -0.15 -17.69
N GLU A 30 2.43 0.86 -16.83
CA GLU A 30 3.64 1.32 -16.16
C GLU A 30 3.64 0.85 -14.70
N PRO A 31 4.69 0.14 -14.26
CA PRO A 31 4.79 -0.29 -12.88
C PRO A 31 5.08 0.91 -11.95
N ASP A 32 4.50 0.85 -10.76
CA ASP A 32 4.84 1.74 -9.64
C ASP A 32 4.87 0.95 -8.32
N LYS A 33 5.54 1.51 -7.32
CA LYS A 33 5.56 1.02 -5.95
C LYS A 33 5.07 2.09 -5.01
N ILE A 34 4.00 1.80 -4.28
CA ILE A 34 3.42 2.70 -3.30
C ILE A 34 3.79 2.20 -1.90
N ALA A 35 4.47 3.03 -1.13
CA ALA A 35 4.67 2.81 0.30
C ALA A 35 3.46 3.35 1.07
N VAL A 36 2.84 2.50 1.89
CA VAL A 36 1.76 2.90 2.81
C VAL A 36 2.25 2.73 4.24
N PHE A 37 2.18 3.80 5.03
CA PHE A 37 2.62 3.79 6.41
C PHE A 37 1.85 4.80 7.26
N LYS A 38 1.36 4.36 8.43
CA LYS A 38 0.64 5.18 9.41
C LYS A 38 -0.47 6.06 8.80
N GLY A 39 -1.19 5.53 7.82
CA GLY A 39 -2.31 6.24 7.19
C GLY A 39 -1.93 7.16 6.03
N PHE A 40 -0.68 7.14 5.59
CA PHE A 40 -0.22 7.89 4.43
C PHE A 40 0.26 6.95 3.33
N SER A 41 0.01 7.32 2.08
CA SER A 41 0.46 6.60 0.89
C SER A 41 1.42 7.50 0.10
N SER A 42 2.54 6.95 -0.39
CA SER A 42 3.50 7.67 -1.24
C SER A 42 4.03 6.77 -2.34
N SER A 43 4.08 7.27 -3.58
CA SER A 43 4.85 6.61 -4.65
C SER A 43 6.34 6.66 -4.34
N LEU A 44 7.05 5.58 -4.70
CA LEU A 44 8.50 5.46 -4.60
C LEU A 44 9.20 5.67 -5.95
N MET A 45 8.46 5.60 -7.06
CA MET A 45 9.01 5.76 -8.41
C MET A 45 8.62 7.09 -9.06
N ARG A 46 7.47 7.65 -8.67
CA ARG A 46 6.94 8.90 -9.20
C ARG A 46 6.96 9.99 -8.13
N PRO A 47 7.19 11.26 -8.52
CA PRO A 47 6.94 12.38 -7.62
C PRO A 47 5.48 12.34 -7.15
N THR A 48 5.26 12.51 -5.85
CA THR A 48 3.91 12.74 -5.33
C THR A 48 3.36 14.01 -5.99
N ALA A 49 2.17 13.92 -6.58
CA ALA A 49 1.52 15.09 -7.14
C ALA A 49 1.39 16.18 -6.07
N TYR A 50 1.68 17.43 -6.43
CA TYR A 50 1.48 18.57 -5.52
C TYR A 50 0.00 18.77 -5.19
N ASP A 51 -0.88 18.40 -6.12
CA ASP A 51 -2.32 18.46 -5.96
C ASP A 51 -2.80 17.33 -5.03
N PRO A 52 -3.33 17.66 -3.82
CA PRO A 52 -3.81 16.67 -2.86
C PRO A 52 -5.05 15.91 -3.34
N ASP A 53 -5.75 16.40 -4.37
CA ASP A 53 -6.92 15.73 -4.94
C ASP A 53 -6.52 14.61 -5.92
N VAL A 54 -5.23 14.52 -6.31
CA VAL A 54 -4.72 13.43 -7.14
C VAL A 54 -4.37 12.23 -6.26
N PRO A 55 -5.13 11.11 -6.35
CA PRO A 55 -4.87 9.95 -5.52
C PRO A 55 -3.56 9.27 -5.92
N VAL A 56 -2.72 9.00 -4.93
CA VAL A 56 -1.45 8.25 -5.10
C VAL A 56 -1.69 6.84 -5.64
N LEU A 57 -2.81 6.22 -5.25
CA LEU A 57 -3.26 4.95 -5.78
C LEU A 57 -4.63 5.15 -6.44
N PRO A 58 -4.68 5.38 -7.76
CA PRO A 58 -5.94 5.60 -8.47
C PRO A 58 -6.76 4.32 -8.56
N ASN A 59 -8.08 4.44 -8.71
CA ASN A 59 -8.97 3.28 -8.86
C ASN A 59 -8.72 2.47 -10.14
N THR A 60 -8.00 3.03 -11.11
CA THR A 60 -7.56 2.36 -12.33
C THR A 60 -6.29 1.54 -12.15
N ALA A 61 -5.60 1.67 -11.00
CA ALA A 61 -4.41 0.89 -10.71
C ALA A 61 -4.78 -0.57 -10.44
N THR A 62 -4.01 -1.49 -11.05
CA THR A 62 -4.09 -2.90 -10.72
C THR A 62 -3.05 -3.22 -9.66
N ILE A 63 -3.46 -3.83 -8.54
CA ILE A 63 -2.51 -4.35 -7.55
C ILE A 63 -1.90 -5.63 -8.09
N ILE A 64 -0.57 -5.67 -8.18
CA ILE A 64 0.19 -6.84 -8.59
C ILE A 64 0.56 -7.67 -7.37
N THR A 65 1.18 -7.04 -6.37
CA THR A 65 1.55 -7.68 -5.11
C THR A 65 1.61 -6.68 -3.96
N ILE A 66 1.50 -7.19 -2.74
CA ILE A 66 1.69 -6.42 -1.50
C ILE A 66 2.73 -7.12 -0.64
N ASP A 67 3.74 -6.37 -0.21
CA ASP A 67 4.71 -6.81 0.79
C ASP A 67 4.41 -6.14 2.12
N ARG A 68 4.46 -6.91 3.20
CA ARG A 68 4.38 -6.43 4.58
C ARG A 68 5.77 -6.41 5.17
N ILE A 69 6.21 -5.23 5.63
CA ILE A 69 7.57 -5.00 6.10
C ILE A 69 7.52 -4.43 7.52
N ALA A 70 8.40 -4.90 8.40
CA ALA A 70 8.51 -4.36 9.75
C ALA A 70 9.12 -2.94 9.72
N SER A 71 8.54 -2.03 10.51
CA SER A 71 9.12 -0.72 10.81
C SER A 71 10.24 -0.85 11.86
N PRO A 72 11.29 -0.02 11.84
CA PRO A 72 11.57 1.02 10.83
C PRO A 72 11.91 0.41 9.47
N TYR A 73 11.39 1.01 8.41
CA TYR A 73 11.70 0.61 7.04
C TYR A 73 13.12 1.04 6.67
N ASN A 74 13.93 0.06 6.27
CA ASN A 74 15.24 0.29 5.67
C ASN A 74 15.18 -0.20 4.21
N PRO A 75 15.29 0.69 3.20
CA PRO A 75 15.23 0.29 1.80
C PRO A 75 16.40 -0.61 1.37
N ASP A 76 17.57 -0.50 2.02
CA ASP A 76 18.74 -1.33 1.72
C ASP A 76 18.67 -2.71 2.38
N SER A 77 17.87 -2.84 3.44
CA SER A 77 17.68 -4.10 4.17
C SER A 77 16.26 -4.21 4.74
N PRO A 78 15.25 -4.36 3.88
CA PRO A 78 13.86 -4.44 4.30
C PRO A 78 13.62 -5.72 5.10
N ARG A 79 12.99 -5.57 6.27
CA ARG A 79 12.63 -6.68 7.15
C ARG A 79 11.23 -7.20 6.80
N TYR A 80 11.15 -8.05 5.80
CA TYR A 80 9.89 -8.63 5.37
C TYR A 80 9.23 -9.50 6.45
N LEU A 81 7.97 -9.20 6.74
CA LEU A 81 7.07 -10.05 7.53
C LEU A 81 6.37 -11.06 6.62
N GLN A 82 5.99 -10.62 5.42
CA GLN A 82 5.34 -11.43 4.39
C GLN A 82 5.53 -10.75 3.03
N GLN A 83 5.71 -11.53 1.96
CA GLN A 83 6.00 -11.03 0.62
C GLN A 83 5.03 -11.59 -0.41
N ASN A 84 4.86 -10.87 -1.52
CA ASN A 84 4.08 -11.26 -2.68
C ASN A 84 2.64 -11.65 -2.33
N ILE A 85 2.03 -10.94 -1.39
CA ILE A 85 0.65 -11.16 -0.98
C ILE A 85 -0.25 -10.69 -2.12
N SER A 86 -1.20 -11.53 -2.53
CA SER A 86 -2.22 -11.15 -3.50
C SER A 86 -3.16 -10.10 -2.89
N TRP A 87 -3.94 -9.44 -3.74
CA TRP A 87 -4.97 -8.54 -3.23
C TRP A 87 -6.02 -9.31 -2.42
N GLU A 88 -6.38 -10.51 -2.85
CA GLU A 88 -7.37 -11.38 -2.18
C GLU A 88 -6.93 -11.76 -0.77
N ASP A 89 -5.66 -12.16 -0.60
CA ASP A 89 -5.11 -12.51 0.72
C ASP A 89 -5.02 -11.29 1.63
N MET A 90 -4.67 -10.12 1.07
CA MET A 90 -4.70 -8.87 1.81
C MET A 90 -6.13 -8.51 2.24
N GLN A 91 -7.15 -8.77 1.41
CA GLN A 91 -8.55 -8.54 1.78
C GLN A 91 -8.99 -9.39 2.98
N VAL A 92 -8.47 -10.60 3.15
CA VAL A 92 -8.70 -11.41 4.35
C VAL A 92 -8.14 -10.70 5.58
N LEU A 93 -6.88 -10.26 5.53
CA LEU A 93 -6.23 -9.52 6.64
C LEU A 93 -6.98 -8.22 6.99
N LEU A 94 -7.47 -7.50 5.97
CA LEU A 94 -8.28 -6.29 6.17
C LEU A 94 -9.60 -6.62 6.89
N SER A 95 -10.27 -7.70 6.46
CA SER A 95 -11.55 -8.13 7.01
C SER A 95 -11.45 -8.57 8.46
N GLU A 96 -10.39 -9.31 8.83
CA GLU A 96 -10.09 -9.70 10.21
C GLU A 96 -9.92 -8.50 11.16
N MET A 97 -9.50 -7.36 10.61
CA MET A 97 -9.34 -6.10 11.33
C MET A 97 -10.58 -5.19 11.27
N GLY A 98 -11.65 -5.61 10.59
CA GLY A 98 -12.86 -4.82 10.37
C GLY A 98 -12.64 -3.62 9.45
N ILE A 99 -11.91 -3.80 8.34
CA ILE A 99 -11.59 -2.79 7.31
C ILE A 99 -12.13 -3.19 5.92
#